data_AF-A0A2Z4NCC8-F1
#
_entry.id   AF-A0A2Z4NCC8-F1
#
_cell.length_a   1.000
_cell.length_b   1.000
_cell.length_c   1.000
_cell.angle_alpha   90.00
_cell.angle_beta   90.00
_cell.angle_gamma   90.00
#
_symmetry.space_group_name_H-M   'P 1'
#
loop_
_entity.id
_entity.type
_entity.pdbx_description
1 polymer ?
#
loop_
_entity_poly.entity_id
_entity_poly.type
_entity_poly.pdbx_seq_one_letter_code
_entity_poly.pdbx_strand_id
1 'polypeptide(L)'
;MVQASLAITILLVIISFSIMFIALLMSPDNNSFSGALVGSGDLDLFKVSKERGIKKVLKWSMFSLGLLLFILCIVLRVLIQKG
;
A
#
# COMPACT_ATOMS: atom_id res chain seq x y z
N MET A 1 13.48 28.00 -5.89
CA MET A 1 12.79 27.26 -4.81
C MET A 1 11.47 26.68 -5.30
N VAL A 2 10.62 27.49 -5.95
CA VAL A 2 9.31 27.06 -6.52
C VAL A 2 9.43 25.93 -7.55
N GLN A 3 10.43 25.93 -8.44
CA GLN A 3 10.58 24.86 -9.43
C GLN A 3 10.96 23.51 -8.82
N ALA A 4 11.77 23.50 -7.76
CA ALA A 4 12.16 22.27 -7.06
C ALA A 4 10.98 21.66 -6.29
N SER A 5 10.18 22.48 -5.60
CA SER A 5 8.97 22.00 -4.91
C SER A 5 7.92 21.50 -5.91
N LEU A 6 7.76 22.16 -7.06
CA LEU A 6 6.84 21.71 -8.11
C LEU A 6 7.23 20.32 -8.66
N ALA A 7 8.50 20.10 -8.98
CA ALA A 7 8.99 18.82 -9.50
C ALA A 7 8.78 17.66 -8.51
N ILE A 8 9.06 17.87 -7.21
CA ILE A 8 8.87 16.85 -6.17
C ILE A 8 7.37 16.59 -5.94
N THR A 9 6.52 17.62 -6.04
CA THR A 9 5.06 17.48 -5.92
C THR A 9 4.51 16.61 -7.05
N ILE A 10 4.93 16.84 -8.30
CA ILE A 10 4.52 16.01 -9.45
C ILE A 10 4.93 14.55 -9.23
N LEU A 11 6.15 14.31 -8.76
CA LEU A 11 6.66 12.97 -8.48
C LEU A 11 5.85 12.26 -7.37
N LEU A 12 5.47 12.99 -6.31
CA LEU A 12 4.61 12.47 -5.25
C LEU A 12 3.21 12.08 -5.74
N VAL A 13 2.60 12.88 -6.61
CA VAL A 13 1.29 12.56 -7.19
C VAL A 13 1.36 11.26 -8.00
N ILE A 14 2.41 11.08 -8.81
CA ILE A 14 2.61 9.86 -9.61
C ILE A 14 2.75 8.63 -8.70
N ILE A 15 3.59 8.71 -7.66
CA ILE A 15 3.79 7.61 -6.71
C ILE A 15 2.49 7.28 -5.97
N SER A 16 1.73 8.30 -5.56
CA SER A 16 0.43 8.12 -4.90
C SER A 16 -0.55 7.36 -5.79
N PHE A 17 -0.57 7.71 -7.08
CA PHE A 17 -1.41 7.05 -8.07
C PHE A 17 -1.00 5.58 -8.27
N SER A 18 0.29 5.28 -8.31
CA SER A 18 0.79 3.90 -8.36
C SER A 18 0.42 3.08 -7.13
N ILE A 19 0.50 3.65 -5.92
CA ILE A 19 0.08 2.98 -4.68
C ILE A 19 -1.42 2.68 -4.70
N MET A 20 -2.23 3.60 -5.21
CA MET A 20 -3.68 3.38 -5.35
C MET A 20 -3.98 2.19 -6.27
N PHE A 21 -3.28 2.05 -7.40
CA PHE A 21 -3.41 0.87 -8.27
C PHE A 21 -3.03 -0.44 -7.56
N ILE A 22 -1.92 -0.44 -6.82
CA ILE A 22 -1.46 -1.60 -6.06
C ILE A 22 -2.45 -1.95 -4.94
N ALA A 23 -3.04 -0.95 -4.28
CA ALA A 23 -4.05 -1.14 -3.24
C ALA A 23 -5.34 -1.78 -3.77
N LEU A 24 -5.79 -1.39 -4.97
CA LEU A 24 -6.93 -2.00 -5.64
C LEU A 24 -6.66 -3.46 -6.02
N LEU A 25 -5.46 -3.75 -6.54
CA LEU A 25 -5.04 -5.13 -6.82
C LEU A 25 -4.90 -5.99 -5.56
N MET A 26 -4.67 -5.34 -4.41
CA MET A 26 -4.54 -5.98 -3.11
C MET A 26 -5.88 -6.11 -2.38
N SER A 27 -7.00 -5.68 -2.98
CA SER A 27 -8.33 -5.86 -2.40
C SER A 27 -8.52 -7.34 -2.02
N PRO A 28 -8.61 -7.66 -0.72
CA PRO A 28 -8.61 -9.03 -0.27
C PRO A 28 -9.91 -9.69 -0.72
N ASP A 29 -9.79 -10.90 -1.24
CA ASP A 29 -10.90 -11.85 -1.31
C ASP A 29 -11.37 -12.10 0.14
N ASN A 30 -12.28 -11.27 0.64
CA ASN A 30 -12.89 -11.35 1.95
C ASN A 30 -13.94 -12.47 1.99
N ASN A 31 -13.58 -13.66 1.52
CA ASN A 31 -14.44 -14.84 1.49
C ASN A 31 -14.48 -15.60 2.83
N SER A 32 -13.72 -15.17 3.84
CA SER A 32 -13.58 -15.89 5.11
C SER A 32 -14.73 -15.68 6.11
N PHE A 33 -15.55 -14.65 5.96
CA PHE A 33 -16.64 -14.38 6.92
C PHE A 33 -17.95 -15.10 6.58
N SER A 34 -18.28 -15.25 5.28
CA SER A 34 -19.51 -15.90 4.83
C SER A 34 -19.49 -17.43 5.02
N GLY A 35 -18.32 -18.07 4.86
CA GLY A 35 -18.16 -19.51 5.07
C GLY A 35 -18.25 -19.96 6.54
N ALA A 36 -17.82 -19.11 7.48
CA ALA A 36 -17.85 -19.43 8.91
C ALA A 36 -19.28 -19.42 9.52
N LEU A 37 -20.20 -18.68 8.90
CA LEU A 37 -21.57 -18.51 9.38
C LEU A 37 -22.51 -19.65 8.89
N VAL A 38 -22.15 -20.35 7.81
CA VAL A 38 -22.94 -21.45 7.19
C VAL A 38 -22.42 -22.85 7.59
N GLY A 39 -21.39 -22.94 8.43
CA GLY A 39 -20.96 -24.21 9.02
C GLY A 39 -20.10 -25.08 8.10
N SER A 40 -19.12 -24.50 7.38
CA SER A 40 -18.07 -25.32 6.78
C SER A 40 -17.10 -25.81 7.86
N GLY A 41 -17.09 -27.12 8.13
CA GLY A 41 -16.28 -27.76 9.19
C GLY A 41 -14.78 -27.88 8.92
N ASP A 42 -14.22 -27.08 7.99
CA ASP A 42 -12.79 -27.07 7.67
C ASP A 42 -12.35 -25.66 7.27
N LEU A 43 -12.55 -24.72 8.20
CA LEU A 43 -12.23 -23.32 7.99
C LEU A 43 -10.71 -23.14 8.05
N ASP A 44 -10.19 -22.42 7.08
CA ASP A 44 -8.86 -21.80 7.07
C ASP A 44 -8.51 -20.98 8.35
N LEU A 45 -9.39 -20.92 9.35
CA LEU A 45 -9.17 -20.39 10.71
C LEU A 45 -8.04 -21.10 11.48
N PHE A 46 -7.77 -22.38 11.20
CA PHE A 46 -6.60 -23.10 11.75
C PHE A 46 -5.56 -23.49 10.70
N LYS A 47 -5.83 -23.21 9.42
CA LYS A 47 -4.82 -23.36 8.39
C LYS A 47 -3.88 -22.18 8.53
N VAL A 48 -2.63 -22.46 8.87
CA VAL A 48 -1.55 -21.49 8.76
C VAL A 48 -1.42 -21.16 7.27
N SER A 49 -2.18 -20.16 6.82
CA SER A 49 -2.07 -19.58 5.49
C SER A 49 -0.75 -18.83 5.47
N LYS A 50 0.34 -19.56 5.19
CA LYS A 50 1.61 -18.94 4.83
C LYS A 50 1.30 -18.07 3.61
N GLU A 51 1.30 -16.75 3.80
CA GLU A 51 1.25 -15.79 2.70
C GLU A 51 2.38 -16.15 1.72
N ARG A 52 2.02 -16.76 0.58
CA ARG A 52 2.94 -17.27 -0.43
C ARG A 52 2.58 -16.68 -1.79
N GLY A 53 3.60 -16.40 -2.59
CA GLY A 53 3.44 -15.87 -3.95
C GLY A 53 3.23 -14.36 -4.02
N ILE A 54 2.46 -13.93 -5.02
CA ILE A 54 2.30 -12.54 -5.46
C ILE A 54 1.67 -11.67 -4.36
N LYS A 55 0.76 -12.22 -3.54
CA LYS A 55 0.10 -11.48 -2.45
C LYS A 55 1.10 -10.98 -1.38
N LYS A 56 2.17 -11.74 -1.09
CA LYS A 56 3.24 -11.30 -0.16
C LYS A 56 4.08 -10.17 -0.76
N VAL A 57 4.44 -10.29 -2.04
CA VAL A 57 5.22 -9.25 -2.74
C VAL A 57 4.42 -7.96 -2.85
N LEU A 58 3.12 -8.05 -3.17
CA LEU A 58 2.23 -6.91 -3.29
C LEU A 58 2.08 -6.15 -1.97
N LYS A 59 1.94 -6.87 -0.85
CA LYS A 59 1.90 -6.30 0.51
C LYS A 59 3.19 -5.58 0.88
N TRP A 60 4.34 -6.20 0.66
CA TRP A 60 5.64 -5.58 0.94
C TRP A 60 5.94 -4.40 0.00
N SER A 61 5.50 -4.47 -1.26
CA SER A 61 5.60 -3.39 -2.23
C SER A 61 4.75 -2.18 -1.80
N MET A 62 3.51 -2.41 -1.39
CA MET A 62 2.61 -1.36 -0.89
C MET A 62 3.17 -0.68 0.35
N PHE A 63 3.71 -1.45 1.30
CA PHE A 63 4.35 -0.91 2.50
C PHE A 63 5.61 -0.08 2.17
N SER A 64 6.48 -0.59 1.31
CA SER A 64 7.70 0.10 0.86
C SER A 64 7.40 1.41 0.14
N LEU A 65 6.46 1.40 -0.81
CA LEU A 65 6.06 2.61 -1.55
C LEU A 65 5.38 3.64 -0.65
N GLY A 66 4.54 3.21 0.30
CA GLY A 66 3.94 4.10 1.29
C GLY A 66 4.99 4.78 2.19
N LEU A 67 5.98 4.02 2.66
CA LEU A 67 7.09 4.56 3.46
C LEU A 67 7.93 5.55 2.65
N LEU A 68 8.23 5.22 1.38
CA LEU A 68 8.95 6.11 0.46
C LEU A 68 8.20 7.44 0.26
N LEU A 69 6.88 7.39 0.03
CA LEU A 69 6.04 8.57 -0.12
C LEU A 69 6.08 9.44 1.14
N PHE A 70 5.99 8.82 2.33
CA PHE A 70 6.05 9.53 3.61
C PHE A 70 7.37 10.30 3.78
N ILE A 71 8.50 9.67 3.48
CA ILE A 71 9.82 10.31 3.54
C ILE A 71 9.92 11.47 2.56
N LEU A 72 9.48 11.29 1.31
CA LEU A 72 9.48 12.34 0.29
C LEU A 72 8.61 13.54 0.68
N CYS A 73 7.47 13.30 1.33
CA CYS A 73 6.58 14.34 1.82
C CYS A 73 7.25 15.18 2.93
N ILE A 74 7.97 14.53 3.86
CA ILE A 74 8.75 15.23 4.90
C ILE A 74 9.85 16.09 4.28
N VAL A 75 10.60 15.53 3.32
CA VAL A 75 11.67 16.26 2.60
C VAL A 75 11.10 17.49 1.91
N LEU A 76 9.94 17.36 1.26
CA LEU A 76 9.25 18.48 0.60
C LEU A 76 8.84 19.56 1.61
N ARG A 77 8.30 19.17 2.76
CA ARG A 77 7.94 20.10 3.84
C ARG A 77 9.14 20.89 4.36
N VAL A 78 10.28 20.21 4.56
CA VAL A 78 11.52 20.87 5.02
C VAL A 78 12.08 21.81 3.93
N LEU A 79 12.02 21.42 2.65
CA LEU A 79 12.47 22.26 1.53
C LEU A 79 11.59 23.50 1.32
N ILE A 80 10.27 23.37 1.49
CA ILE A 80 9.35 24.51 1.44
C ILE A 80 9.62 25.46 2.60
N GLN A 81 9.83 24.95 3.81
CA GLN A 81 10.01 25.79 5.01
C GLN A 81 11.35 26.55 5.04
N LYS A 82 12.34 26.10 4.26
CA LYS A 82 13.63 26.81 4.12
C LYS A 82 13.62 27.90 3.03
N GLY A 83 12.51 28.08 2.29
CA GLY A 83 12.31 29.17 1.34
C GLY A 83 11.30 30.19 1.82
#